data_AF-A0A0D0SDZ5-F1
#
_entry.id   AF-A0A0D0SDZ5-F1
#
_cell.length_a   1.000
_cell.length_b   1.000
_cell.length_c   1.000
_cell.angle_alpha   90.00
_cell.angle_beta   90.00
_cell.angle_gamma   90.00
#
_symmetry.space_group_name_H-M   'P 1'
#
loop_
_entity.id
_entity.type
_entity.pdbx_description
1 polymer ?
#
loop_
_entity_poly.entity_id
_entity_poly.type
_entity_poly.pdbx_seq_one_letter_code
_entity_poly.pdbx_strand_id
1 'polypeptide(L)'
;MTPNDILLKNSDLIVKSLFQRADRTYKQFLKYSNTSYNAEVGTSRYWKAVAGTEQTQREIKGLIEQLKAMDEYTQWSEKLHQDRYKFVEKYDIVMEKYKLS
;
A
#
# COMPACT_ATOMS: atom_id res chain seq x y z
N MET A 1 -3.94 -22.04 -22.37
CA MET A 1 -3.80 -20.87 -21.48
C MET A 1 -4.40 -21.25 -20.15
N THR A 2 -3.59 -21.35 -19.11
CA THR A 2 -3.98 -21.72 -17.76
C THR A 2 -4.37 -20.48 -16.94
N PRO A 3 -5.11 -20.62 -15.83
CA PRO A 3 -5.35 -19.51 -14.90
C PRO A 3 -4.05 -18.81 -14.45
N ASN A 4 -2.98 -19.57 -14.24
CA ASN A 4 -1.66 -19.03 -13.87
C ASN A 4 -1.07 -18.16 -14.98
N ASP A 5 -1.21 -18.55 -16.25
CA ASP A 5 -0.73 -17.74 -17.38
C ASP A 5 -1.43 -16.38 -17.43
N ILE A 6 -2.73 -16.34 -17.10
CA ILE A 6 -3.51 -15.10 -17.04
C ILE A 6 -3.01 -14.22 -15.90
N LEU A 7 -2.78 -14.79 -14.71
CA LEU A 7 -2.24 -14.06 -13.56
C LEU A 7 -0.87 -13.46 -13.86
N LEU A 8 0.06 -14.25 -14.38
CA LEU A 8 1.42 -13.80 -14.71
C LEU A 8 1.39 -12.70 -15.78
N LYS A 9 0.55 -12.85 -16.81
CA LYS A 9 0.37 -11.83 -17.86
C LYS A 9 -0.21 -10.52 -17.34
N ASN A 10 -0.99 -10.52 -16.26
CA ASN A 10 -1.65 -9.33 -15.71
C ASN A 10 -1.08 -8.89 -14.34
N SER A 11 0.08 -9.44 -13.95
CA SER A 11 0.74 -9.18 -12.66
C SER A 11 0.97 -7.69 -12.39
N ASP A 12 1.41 -6.94 -13.39
CA ASP A 12 1.62 -5.50 -13.32
C ASP A 12 0.35 -4.71 -12.97
N LEU A 13 -0.80 -5.07 -13.53
CA LEU A 13 -2.08 -4.42 -13.23
C LEU A 13 -2.50 -4.65 -11.79
N ILE A 14 -2.33 -5.89 -11.30
CA ILE A 14 -2.64 -6.26 -9.92
C ILE A 14 -1.72 -5.50 -8.97
N VAL A 15 -0.40 -5.56 -9.21
CA VAL A 15 0.61 -4.86 -8.40
C VAL A 15 0.33 -3.35 -8.41
N LYS A 16 0.09 -2.75 -9.57
CA LYS A 16 -0.26 -1.32 -9.69
C LYS A 16 -1.49 -0.95 -8.87
N SER A 17 -2.53 -1.80 -8.88
CA SER A 17 -3.73 -1.56 -8.09
C SER A 17 -3.45 -1.61 -6.58
N LEU A 18 -2.58 -2.52 -6.13
CA LEU A 18 -2.17 -2.63 -4.73
C LEU A 18 -1.35 -1.40 -4.30
N PHE A 19 -0.39 -0.97 -5.12
CA PHE A 19 0.37 0.27 -4.89
C PHE A 19 -0.54 1.49 -4.78
N GLN A 20 -1.49 1.65 -5.70
CA GLN A 20 -2.45 2.75 -5.67
C GLN A 20 -3.35 2.73 -4.43
N ARG A 21 -3.71 1.55 -3.94
CA ARG A 21 -4.49 1.41 -2.70
C ARG A 21 -3.62 1.76 -1.49
N ALA A 22 -2.40 1.23 -1.41
CA ALA A 22 -1.47 1.48 -0.31
C ALA A 22 -1.11 2.96 -0.20
N ASP A 23 -0.84 3.65 -1.32
CA ASP A 23 -0.58 5.09 -1.35
C ASP A 23 -1.77 5.91 -0.85
N ARG A 24 -2.99 5.57 -1.30
CA ARG A 24 -4.22 6.24 -0.84
C ARG A 24 -4.44 6.03 0.67
N THR A 25 -4.30 4.80 1.15
CA THR A 25 -4.45 4.49 2.57
C THR A 25 -3.37 5.17 3.41
N TYR A 26 -2.13 5.25 2.92
CA TYR A 26 -1.05 5.99 3.59
C TYR A 26 -1.34 7.49 3.67
N LYS A 27 -1.84 8.11 2.60
CA LYS A 27 -2.28 9.52 2.64
C LYS A 27 -3.42 9.74 3.63
N GLN A 28 -4.34 8.79 3.77
CA GLN A 28 -5.38 8.83 4.80
C GLN A 28 -4.80 8.69 6.20
N PHE A 29 -3.85 7.78 6.42
CA PHE A 29 -3.11 7.64 7.67
C PHE A 29 -2.47 8.97 8.08
N LEU A 30 -1.77 9.65 7.16
CA LEU A 30 -1.17 10.97 7.44
C LEU A 30 -2.23 12.01 7.82
N LYS A 31 -3.38 12.02 7.14
CA LYS A 31 -4.48 12.93 7.45
C LYS A 31 -5.02 12.70 8.87
N TYR A 32 -5.24 11.44 9.25
CA TYR A 32 -5.72 11.10 10.59
C TYR A 32 -4.68 11.40 11.66
N SER A 33 -3.41 11.04 11.42
CA SER A 33 -2.29 11.33 12.31
C SER A 33 -2.12 12.84 12.53
N ASN A 34 -2.18 13.65 11.47
CA ASN A 34 -2.14 15.11 11.62
C ASN A 34 -3.38 15.64 12.37
N THR A 35 -4.55 15.02 12.19
CA THR A 35 -5.76 15.44 12.91
C THR A 35 -5.68 15.12 14.39
N SER A 36 -5.19 13.94 14.78
CA SER A 36 -5.04 13.58 16.19
C SER A 36 -3.95 14.42 16.85
N TYR A 37 -2.85 14.72 16.16
CA TYR A 37 -1.78 15.58 16.66
C TYR A 37 -2.26 17.00 16.98
N ASN A 38 -3.13 17.57 16.14
CA ASN A 38 -3.63 18.94 16.32
C ASN A 38 -4.95 19.03 17.11
N ALA A 39 -5.54 17.91 17.52
CA ALA A 39 -6.79 17.90 18.28
C ALA A 39 -6.50 17.84 19.78
N GLU A 40 -7.34 18.51 20.57
CA GLU A 40 -7.30 18.38 22.02
C GLU A 40 -7.66 16.94 22.44
N VAL A 41 -6.79 16.35 23.24
CA VAL A 41 -6.95 14.98 23.76
C VAL A 41 -8.25 14.88 24.55
N GLY A 42 -9.00 13.79 24.35
CA GLY A 42 -10.29 13.58 25.01
C GLY A 42 -11.50 14.05 24.20
N THR A 43 -11.30 14.88 23.17
CA THR A 43 -12.39 15.28 22.27
C THR A 43 -12.82 14.13 21.35
N SER A 44 -14.09 14.15 20.90
CA SER A 44 -14.58 13.19 19.90
C SER A 44 -13.75 13.23 18.62
N ARG A 45 -13.27 14.42 18.21
CA ARG A 45 -12.41 14.59 17.05
C ARG A 45 -11.08 13.86 17.22
N TYR A 46 -10.44 13.99 18.38
CA TYR A 46 -9.19 13.28 18.70
C TYR A 46 -9.40 11.77 18.61
N TRP A 47 -10.39 11.21 19.31
CA TRP A 47 -10.60 9.76 19.35
C TRP A 47 -10.98 9.17 17.99
N LYS A 48 -11.78 9.88 17.19
CA LYS A 48 -12.07 9.47 15.80
C LYS A 48 -10.80 9.44 14.94
N ALA A 49 -9.91 10.42 15.11
CA ALA A 49 -8.66 10.48 14.37
C ALA A 49 -7.67 9.37 14.82
N VAL A 50 -7.58 9.07 16.12
CA VAL A 50 -6.79 7.94 16.63
C VAL A 50 -7.29 6.63 16.04
N ALA A 51 -8.60 6.36 16.10
CA ALA A 51 -9.19 5.15 15.52
C ALA A 51 -8.93 5.05 14.00
N GLY A 52 -9.05 6.16 13.27
CA GLY A 52 -8.72 6.20 11.84
C GLY A 52 -7.24 5.92 11.54
N THR A 53 -6.35 6.40 12.40
CA THR A 53 -4.90 6.14 12.30
C THR A 53 -4.62 4.65 12.49
N GLU A 54 -5.18 4.03 13.54
CA GLU A 54 -5.02 2.59 13.80
C GLU A 54 -5.60 1.72 12.68
N GLN A 55 -6.78 2.07 12.17
CA GLN A 55 -7.42 1.35 11.07
C GLN A 55 -6.56 1.40 9.81
N THR A 56 -6.17 2.60 9.37
CA THR A 56 -5.37 2.78 8.16
C THR A 56 -3.98 2.14 8.28
N GLN A 57 -3.38 2.12 9.48
CA GLN A 57 -2.14 1.38 9.74
C GLN A 57 -2.30 -0.13 9.51
N ARG A 58 -3.39 -0.74 10.00
CA ARG A 58 -3.68 -2.17 9.76
C ARG A 58 -3.93 -2.45 8.28
N GLU A 59 -4.66 -1.59 7.61
CA GLU A 59 -4.94 -1.72 6.17
C GLU A 59 -3.67 -1.65 5.33
N ILE A 60 -2.76 -0.70 5.62
CA ILE A 60 -1.46 -0.61 4.94
C ILE A 60 -0.69 -1.91 5.12
N LYS A 61 -0.62 -2.44 6.35
CA LYS A 61 0.08 -3.72 6.62
C LYS A 61 -0.49 -4.84 5.75
N GLY A 62 -1.81 -5.00 5.68
CA GLY A 62 -2.45 -6.03 4.86
C GLY A 62 -2.24 -5.83 3.35
N LEU A 63 -2.10 -4.60 2.87
CA LEU A 63 -1.77 -4.31 1.48
C LEU A 63 -0.31 -4.63 1.14
N ILE A 64 0.62 -4.39 2.08
CA ILE A 64 2.02 -4.78 1.92
C ILE A 64 2.18 -6.30 1.95
N GLU A 65 1.45 -7.01 2.81
CA GLU A 65 1.41 -8.48 2.81
C GLU A 65 0.89 -9.05 1.47
N GLN A 66 -0.15 -8.44 0.89
CA GLN A 66 -0.62 -8.81 -0.45
C GLN A 66 0.43 -8.55 -1.54
N LEU A 67 1.19 -7.45 -1.46
CA LEU A 67 2.29 -7.16 -2.39
C LEU A 67 3.40 -8.22 -2.29
N LYS A 68 3.74 -8.66 -1.08
CA LYS A 68 4.70 -9.74 -0.86
C LYS A 68 4.22 -11.08 -1.41
N ALA A 69 2.98 -11.47 -1.14
CA ALA A 69 2.41 -12.70 -1.69
C ALA A 69 2.38 -12.66 -3.24
N MET A 70 2.06 -11.51 -3.82
CA MET A 70 2.15 -11.32 -5.27
C MET A 70 3.60 -11.40 -5.78
N ASP A 71 4.57 -10.93 -5.01
CA ASP A 71 5.97 -10.98 -5.39
C ASP A 71 6.55 -12.39 -5.33
N GLU A 72 6.24 -13.16 -4.30
CA GLU A 72 6.62 -14.58 -4.20
C GLU A 72 6.16 -15.38 -5.42
N TYR A 73 4.98 -15.03 -5.96
CA TYR A 73 4.39 -15.74 -7.08
C TYR A 73 4.83 -15.20 -8.46
N THR A 74 5.02 -13.89 -8.60
CA THR A 74 5.23 -13.24 -9.91
C THR A 74 6.63 -12.68 -10.10
N GLN A 75 7.43 -12.59 -9.03
CA GLN A 75 8.74 -11.94 -8.98
C GLN A 75 8.72 -10.58 -9.68
N TRP A 76 7.74 -9.76 -9.34
CA TRP A 76 7.56 -8.45 -9.97
C TRP A 76 8.65 -7.47 -9.52
N SER A 77 9.16 -7.62 -8.29
CA SER A 77 10.23 -6.79 -7.71
C SER A 77 11.57 -6.96 -8.43
N GLU A 78 11.82 -8.12 -9.04
CA GLU A 78 13.01 -8.36 -9.88
C GLU A 78 12.86 -7.75 -11.28
N LYS A 79 11.62 -7.44 -11.69
CA LYS A 79 11.25 -6.99 -13.04
C LYS A 79 11.05 -5.47 -13.12
N LEU A 80 11.51 -4.71 -12.12
CA LEU A 80 11.36 -3.25 -12.07
C LEU A 80 12.03 -2.51 -13.25
N HIS A 81 12.99 -3.14 -13.92
CA HIS A 81 13.61 -2.63 -15.14
C HIS A 81 12.65 -2.59 -16.35
N GLN A 82 11.53 -3.31 -16.30
CA GLN A 82 10.56 -3.38 -17.39
C GLN A 82 9.59 -2.18 -17.34
N ASP A 83 9.27 -1.61 -18.51
CA ASP A 83 8.39 -0.44 -18.64
C ASP A 83 7.05 -0.58 -17.91
N ARG A 84 6.50 -1.80 -17.91
CA ARG A 84 5.22 -2.08 -17.24
C ARG A 84 5.24 -1.87 -15.73
N TYR A 85 6.43 -1.83 -15.09
CA TYR A 85 6.61 -1.60 -13.66
C TYR A 85 7.16 -0.21 -13.31
N LYS A 86 7.39 0.67 -14.29
CA LYS A 86 7.85 2.06 -14.04
C LYS A 86 6.92 2.87 -13.13
N PHE A 87 5.65 2.48 -12.99
CA PHE A 87 4.72 3.15 -12.09
C PHE A 87 5.18 3.09 -10.62
N VAL A 88 6.01 2.13 -10.22
CA VAL A 88 6.50 1.98 -8.84
C VAL A 88 7.27 3.23 -8.39
N GLU A 89 7.98 3.91 -9.29
CA GLU A 89 8.72 5.14 -9.00
C GLU A 89 7.82 6.28 -8.49
N LYS A 90 6.54 6.29 -8.90
CA LYS A 90 5.56 7.27 -8.43
C LYS A 90 5.08 7.01 -7.00
N TYR A 91 5.30 5.81 -6.48
CA TYR A 91 4.82 5.34 -5.18
C TYR A 91 5.99 4.93 -4.29
N ASP A 92 7.00 5.81 -4.22
CA ASP A 92 8.24 5.69 -3.45
C ASP A 92 8.01 5.23 -1.99
N ILE A 93 7.08 5.88 -1.28
CA ILE A 93 6.77 5.55 0.12
C ILE A 93 6.24 4.13 0.26
N VAL A 94 5.39 3.69 -0.67
CA VAL A 94 4.86 2.32 -0.66
C VAL A 94 5.98 1.33 -0.91
N MET A 95 6.87 1.63 -1.86
CA MET A 95 8.02 0.79 -2.17
C MET A 95 8.99 0.69 -0.99
N GLU A 96 9.24 1.80 -0.29
CA GLU A 96 10.05 1.83 0.94
C GLU A 96 9.44 0.93 2.02
N LYS A 97 8.12 1.08 2.27
CA LYS A 97 7.41 0.23 3.23
C LYS A 97 7.45 -1.25 2.88
N TYR A 98 7.31 -1.58 1.59
CA TYR A 98 7.43 -2.95 1.11
C TYR A 98 8.83 -3.52 1.40
N LYS A 99 9.90 -2.76 1.12
CA LYS A 99 11.30 -3.17 1.38
C LYS A 99 11.65 -3.33 2.86
N LEU A 100 11.02 -2.55 3.74
CA LEU A 100 11.29 -2.55 5.19
C LEU A 100 10.47 -3.58 5.98
N SER A 101 9.37 -4.07 5.41
CA SER A 101 8.53 -5.09 6.06
C SER A 101 9.13 -6.47 5.93
#